data_AF-A0A5C5XEU3-F1
#
_entry.id   AF-A0A5C5XEU3-F1
#
_cell.length_a   1.000
_cell.length_b   1.000
_cell.length_c   1.000
_cell.angle_alpha   90.00
_cell.angle_beta   90.00
_cell.angle_gamma   90.00
#
_symmetry.space_group_name_H-M   'P 1'
#
loop_
_entity.id
_entity.type
_entity.pdbx_description
1 polymer ?
#
loop_
_entity_poly.entity_id
_entity_poly.type
_entity_poly.pdbx_seq_one_letter_code
_entity_poly.pdbx_strand_id
1 'polypeptide(L)'
;MSNMNSQCESQINALVDLCCETLQGDQSNLDQRKDKLIKSLVMSGYTRHEGPSLQAELQSRIKEKCPDPAIHRGSELAGVTNHLQEIFEEVVRFETKLPHSRSKPRAANISSATND
;
A
#
# COMPACT_ATOMS: atom_id res chain seq x y z
N MET A 1 -5.99 -4.89 -19.35
CA MET A 1 -6.57 -3.90 -18.41
C MET A 1 -6.69 -4.59 -17.08
N SER A 2 -5.81 -4.26 -16.13
CA SER A 2 -5.80 -4.85 -14.80
C SER A 2 -7.17 -4.65 -14.14
N ASN A 3 -7.78 -5.72 -13.62
CA ASN A 3 -9.02 -5.67 -12.83
C ASN A 3 -8.71 -5.12 -11.43
N MET A 4 -8.11 -3.93 -11.38
CA MET A 4 -7.78 -3.21 -10.17
C MET A 4 -8.93 -2.26 -9.86
N ASN A 5 -9.41 -2.29 -8.62
CA ASN A 5 -10.35 -1.28 -8.17
C ASN A 5 -9.68 0.11 -8.16
N SER A 6 -10.44 1.15 -8.48
CA SER A 6 -10.06 2.57 -8.44
C SER A 6 -9.30 2.98 -7.19
N GLN A 7 -9.64 2.41 -6.02
CA GLN A 7 -8.91 2.65 -4.78
C GLN A 7 -7.49 2.10 -4.81
N CYS A 8 -7.28 0.86 -5.26
CA CYS A 8 -5.95 0.29 -5.43
C CYS A 8 -5.12 1.15 -6.39
N GLU A 9 -5.73 1.58 -7.50
CA GLU A 9 -5.05 2.38 -8.51
C GLU A 9 -4.60 3.75 -7.96
N SER A 10 -5.45 4.40 -7.17
CA SER A 10 -5.11 5.64 -6.47
C SER A 10 -3.96 5.43 -5.48
N GLN A 11 -3.95 4.34 -4.71
CA GLN A 11 -2.87 4.06 -3.77
C GLN A 11 -1.55 3.74 -4.48
N ILE A 12 -1.58 3.01 -5.61
CA ILE A 12 -0.39 2.77 -6.42
C ILE A 12 0.14 4.08 -6.98
N ASN A 13 -0.72 4.93 -7.53
CA ASN A 13 -0.28 6.21 -8.08
C ASN A 13 0.38 7.09 -7.00
N ALA A 14 -0.16 7.10 -5.78
CA ALA A 14 0.44 7.81 -4.65
C ALA A 14 1.80 7.22 -4.22
N LEU A 15 1.97 5.90 -4.28
CA LEU A 15 3.27 5.26 -4.05
C LEU A 15 4.28 5.58 -5.15
N VAL A 16 3.85 5.62 -6.41
CA VAL A 16 4.69 6.03 -7.54
C VAL A 16 5.15 7.48 -7.36
N ASP A 17 4.25 8.40 -7.00
CA ASP A 17 4.59 9.79 -6.70
C ASP A 17 5.64 9.90 -5.60
N LEU A 18 5.43 9.18 -4.49
CA LEU A 18 6.36 9.16 -3.36
C LEU A 18 7.75 8.62 -3.76
N CYS A 19 7.79 7.58 -4.58
CA CYS A 19 9.05 7.05 -5.12
C CYS A 19 9.74 8.06 -6.03
N CYS A 20 9.00 8.77 -6.89
CA CYS A 20 9.56 9.80 -7.74
C CYS A 20 10.15 10.97 -6.93
N GLU A 21 9.43 11.46 -5.92
CA GLU A 21 9.90 12.48 -4.98
C GLU A 21 11.21 12.03 -4.29
N THR A 22 11.23 10.79 -3.79
CA THR A 22 12.40 10.19 -3.14
C THR A 22 13.60 10.13 -4.08
N LEU A 23 13.40 9.67 -5.31
CA LEU A 23 14.45 9.55 -6.32
C LEU A 23 14.98 10.93 -6.74
N GLN A 24 14.14 11.97 -6.68
CA GLN A 24 14.53 13.37 -6.89
C GLN A 24 15.26 14.01 -5.72
N GLY A 25 15.47 13.27 -4.62
CA GLY A 25 16.24 13.71 -3.47
C GLY A 25 15.40 14.15 -2.27
N ASP A 26 14.06 14.09 -2.35
CA ASP A 26 13.20 14.37 -1.19
C ASP A 26 12.85 13.06 -0.46
N GLN A 27 13.78 12.59 0.37
CA GLN A 27 13.58 11.40 1.21
C GLN A 27 12.74 11.68 2.46
N SER A 28 12.46 12.94 2.77
CA SER A 28 11.82 13.39 4.03
C SER A 28 10.44 12.76 4.24
N ASN A 29 9.75 12.45 3.14
CA ASN A 29 8.36 12.03 3.11
C ASN A 29 8.17 10.52 3.00
N LEU A 30 9.21 9.77 2.57
CA LEU A 30 9.10 8.35 2.26
C LEU A 30 8.74 7.54 3.51
N ASP A 31 9.53 7.68 4.58
CA ASP A 31 9.34 6.88 5.80
C ASP A 31 8.02 7.18 6.51
N GLN A 32 7.55 8.43 6.45
CA GLN A 32 6.30 8.82 7.10
C GLN A 32 5.05 8.33 6.35
N ARG A 33 5.11 8.29 5.01
CA ARG A 33 3.91 8.04 4.18
C ARG A 33 3.81 6.61 3.68
N LYS A 34 4.93 5.90 3.51
CA LYS A 34 4.95 4.55 2.91
C LYS A 34 4.06 3.56 3.66
N ASP A 35 4.14 3.49 4.99
CA ASP A 35 3.40 2.51 5.78
C ASP A 35 1.89 2.71 5.69
N LYS A 36 1.45 3.97 5.69
CA LYS A 36 0.04 4.33 5.56
C LYS A 36 -0.51 3.97 4.19
N LEU A 37 0.24 4.26 3.13
CA LEU A 37 -0.14 3.94 1.75
C LEU A 37 -0.18 2.43 1.53
N ILE A 38 0.83 1.70 2.01
CA ILE A 38 0.89 0.24 1.91
C ILE A 38 -0.27 -0.42 2.66
N LYS A 39 -0.55 0.00 3.90
CA LYS A 39 -1.73 -0.50 4.64
C LYS A 39 -3.03 -0.24 3.89
N SER A 40 -3.20 0.96 3.34
CA SER A 40 -4.38 1.32 2.55
C SER A 40 -4.52 0.46 1.29
N LEU A 41 -3.40 0.17 0.61
CA LEU A 41 -3.33 -0.70 -0.56
C LEU A 41 -3.70 -2.17 -0.21
N VAL A 42 -3.22 -2.68 0.92
CA VAL A 42 -3.60 -4.01 1.42
C VAL A 42 -5.09 -4.07 1.74
N MET A 43 -5.62 -3.07 2.47
CA MET A 43 -7.04 -2.98 2.81
C MET A 43 -7.95 -2.83 1.59
N SER A 44 -7.49 -2.17 0.52
CA SER A 44 -8.25 -2.07 -0.73
C SER A 44 -8.27 -3.38 -1.55
N GLY A 45 -7.59 -4.42 -1.07
CA GLY A 45 -7.65 -5.77 -1.65
C GLY A 45 -6.58 -6.04 -2.70
N TYR A 46 -5.51 -5.24 -2.78
CA TYR A 46 -4.43 -5.46 -3.75
C TYR A 46 -3.75 -6.83 -3.60
N THR A 47 -3.84 -7.45 -2.41
CA THR A 47 -3.32 -8.80 -2.14
C THR A 47 -3.94 -9.90 -2.99
N ARG A 48 -5.14 -9.66 -3.54
CA ARG A 48 -5.85 -10.61 -4.41
C ARG A 48 -5.63 -10.31 -5.89
N HIS A 49 -4.76 -9.35 -6.20
CA HIS A 49 -4.47 -8.97 -7.57
C HIS A 49 -3.66 -10.07 -8.27
N GLU A 50 -4.16 -10.58 -9.38
CA GLU A 50 -3.49 -11.61 -10.20
C GLU A 50 -2.40 -11.03 -11.14
N GLY A 51 -1.85 -9.87 -10.79
CA GLY A 51 -0.88 -9.15 -11.61
C GLY A 51 0.57 -9.29 -11.13
N PRO A 52 1.46 -8.42 -11.64
CA PRO A 52 2.86 -8.40 -11.21
C PRO A 52 2.99 -8.06 -9.73
N SER A 53 4.15 -8.35 -9.14
CA SER A 53 4.46 -7.94 -7.78
C SER A 53 4.34 -6.41 -7.62
N LEU A 54 4.10 -5.94 -6.39
CA LEU A 54 4.06 -4.50 -6.12
C LEU A 54 5.35 -3.82 -6.59
N GLN A 55 6.50 -4.46 -6.36
CA GLN A 55 7.78 -3.98 -6.86
C GLN A 55 7.77 -3.78 -8.39
N ALA A 56 7.38 -4.80 -9.15
CA ALA A 56 7.40 -4.75 -10.61
C ALA A 56 6.39 -3.72 -11.17
N GLU A 57 5.21 -3.62 -10.56
CA GLU A 57 4.20 -2.62 -10.92
C GLU A 57 4.72 -1.19 -10.69
N LEU A 58 5.32 -0.93 -9.51
CA LEU A 58 5.90 0.37 -9.20
C LEU A 58 7.05 0.70 -10.14
N GLN A 59 7.97 -0.24 -10.38
CA GLN A 59 9.09 -0.01 -11.30
C GLN A 59 8.62 0.32 -12.72
N SER A 60 7.59 -0.36 -13.23
CA SER A 60 7.01 -0.07 -14.54
C SER A 60 6.47 1.36 -14.59
N ARG A 61 5.61 1.72 -13.63
CA ARG A 61 4.96 3.03 -13.61
C ARG A 61 5.92 4.18 -13.31
N ILE A 62 6.94 3.98 -12.47
CA ILE A 62 7.94 5.00 -12.19
C ILE A 62 8.78 5.29 -13.43
N LYS A 63 9.17 4.26 -14.19
CA LYS A 63 9.91 4.43 -15.46
C LYS A 63 9.11 5.23 -16.49
N GLU A 64 7.79 5.06 -16.52
CA GLU A 64 6.90 5.81 -17.40
C GLU A 64 6.65 7.25 -16.91
N LYS A 65 6.39 7.43 -15.61
CA LYS A 65 5.98 8.72 -15.04
C LYS A 65 7.15 9.67 -14.78
N CYS A 66 8.30 9.13 -14.40
CA CYS A 66 9.48 9.88 -14.01
C CYS A 66 10.69 9.37 -14.79
N PRO A 67 10.69 9.52 -16.13
CA PRO A 67 11.78 9.08 -16.97
C PRO A 67 13.03 9.91 -16.64
N ASP A 68 14.05 9.28 -16.07
CA ASP A 68 15.31 9.93 -15.76
C ASP A 68 16.43 9.35 -16.64
N PRO A 69 17.24 10.20 -17.31
CA PRO A 69 18.35 9.75 -18.15
C PRO A 69 19.55 9.20 -17.36
N ALA A 70 19.60 9.36 -16.02
CA ALA A 70 20.74 8.95 -15.22
C ALA A 70 20.78 7.42 -14.97
N ILE A 71 21.85 6.79 -15.46
CA ILE A 71 22.13 5.34 -15.36
C ILE A 71 22.12 4.84 -13.90
N HIS A 72 22.49 5.69 -12.93
CA HIS A 72 22.66 5.29 -11.52
C HIS A 72 21.35 5.11 -10.75
N ARG A 73 20.21 5.62 -11.25
CA ARG A 73 18.91 5.48 -10.58
C ARG A 73 18.31 4.08 -10.66
N GLY A 74 18.80 3.20 -11.53
CA GLY A 74 18.27 1.84 -11.64
C GLY A 74 18.41 1.04 -10.35
N SER A 75 19.56 1.14 -9.69
CA SER A 75 19.84 0.47 -8.41
C SER A 75 19.07 1.11 -7.25
N GLU A 76 18.96 2.43 -7.22
CA GLU A 76 18.18 3.16 -6.20
C GLU A 76 16.68 2.85 -6.33
N LEU A 77 16.15 2.87 -7.56
CA LEU A 77 14.78 2.47 -7.85
C LEU A 77 14.51 1.04 -7.39
N ALA A 78 15.41 0.11 -7.72
CA ALA A 78 15.30 -1.27 -7.29
C ALA A 78 15.31 -1.38 -5.76
N GLY A 79 16.19 -0.65 -5.07
CA GLY A 79 16.26 -0.62 -3.61
C GLY A 79 15.00 -0.08 -2.96
N VAL A 80 14.52 1.10 -3.38
CA VAL A 80 13.30 1.73 -2.83
C VAL A 80 12.08 0.83 -3.08
N THR A 81 11.91 0.32 -4.30
CA THR A 81 10.76 -0.54 -4.62
C THR A 81 10.81 -1.90 -3.94
N ASN A 82 12.01 -2.46 -3.72
CA ASN A 82 12.17 -3.68 -2.93
C ASN A 82 11.79 -3.45 -1.45
N HIS A 83 12.22 -2.33 -0.86
CA HIS A 83 11.83 -1.98 0.51
C HIS A 83 10.30 -1.87 0.67
N LEU A 84 9.62 -1.25 -0.30
CA LEU A 84 8.15 -1.16 -0.29
C LEU A 84 7.47 -2.53 -0.45
N GLN A 85 8.07 -3.44 -1.22
CA GLN A 85 7.58 -4.82 -1.36
C GLN A 85 7.72 -5.59 -0.03
N GLU A 86 8.85 -5.45 0.67
CA GLU A 86 9.08 -6.09 1.96
C GLU A 86 8.06 -5.64 3.02
N ILE A 87 7.82 -4.33 3.11
CA ILE A 87 6.81 -3.76 4.01
C ILE A 87 5.41 -4.25 3.62
N PHE A 88 5.10 -4.31 2.33
CA PHE A 88 3.82 -4.85 1.86
C PHE A 88 3.64 -6.30 2.31
N GLU A 89 4.61 -7.17 2.08
CA GLU A 89 4.56 -8.58 2.50
C GLU A 89 4.47 -8.74 4.01
N GLU A 90 5.13 -7.88 4.77
CA GLU A 90 5.00 -7.83 6.23
C GLU A 90 3.56 -7.50 6.63
N VAL A 91 2.98 -6.41 6.10
CA VAL A 91 1.59 -6.02 6.40
C VAL A 91 0.61 -7.12 6.01
N VAL A 92 0.77 -7.73 4.83
CA VAL A 92 -0.08 -8.87 4.40
C VAL A 92 0.03 -10.04 5.37
N ARG A 93 1.24 -10.38 5.82
CA ARG A 93 1.46 -11.44 6.81
C ARG A 93 0.81 -11.13 8.16
N PHE A 94 0.83 -9.87 8.61
CA PHE A 94 0.17 -9.47 9.85
C PHE A 94 -1.36 -9.52 9.74
N GLU A 95 -1.93 -8.98 8.66
CA GLU A 95 -3.38 -8.98 8.41
C GLU A 95 -3.95 -10.40 8.25
N THR A 96 -3.16 -11.34 7.71
CA THR A 96 -3.57 -12.74 7.58
C THR A 96 -3.43 -13.54 8.88
N LYS A 97 -2.45 -13.21 9.74
CA LYS A 97 -2.25 -13.85 11.05
C LYS A 97 -3.21 -13.38 12.13
N LEU A 98 -3.79 -12.19 11.99
CA LEU A 98 -4.85 -11.71 12.87
C LEU A 98 -6.16 -12.39 12.45
N PRO A 99 -6.70 -13.37 13.20
CA PRO A 99 -8.05 -13.81 12.96
C PRO A 99 -8.92 -12.59 13.21
N HIS A 100 -9.53 -12.04 12.15
CA HIS A 100 -10.45 -10.91 12.16
C HIS A 100 -11.04 -10.66 13.55
N SER A 101 -10.39 -9.81 14.35
CA SER A 101 -10.98 -9.32 15.59
C SER A 101 -11.96 -8.26 15.11
N ARG A 102 -13.06 -8.74 14.52
CA ARG A 102 -14.26 -7.94 14.29
C ARG A 102 -14.56 -7.37 15.65
N SER A 103 -14.38 -6.06 15.74
CA SER A 103 -14.97 -5.23 16.77
C SER A 103 -16.31 -5.84 17.17
N LYS A 104 -16.42 -6.20 18.45
CA LYS A 104 -17.65 -6.73 19.04
C LYS A 104 -18.82 -5.93 18.48
N PRO A 105 -19.90 -6.54 17.98
CA PRO A 105 -21.12 -5.80 17.72
C PRO A 105 -21.46 -5.09 19.04
N ARG A 106 -21.44 -3.76 18.99
CA ARG A 106 -21.81 -2.88 20.10
C ARG A 106 -23.14 -3.42 20.63
N ALA A 107 -23.13 -3.98 21.84
CA ALA A 107 -24.33 -4.49 22.48
C ALA A 107 -25.37 -3.37 22.43
N ALA A 108 -26.46 -3.62 21.71
CA ALA A 108 -27.60 -2.71 21.71
C ALA A 108 -28.06 -2.61 23.16
N ASN A 109 -28.09 -1.39 23.67
CA ASN A 109 -28.61 -1.07 25.00
C ASN A 109 -30.07 -1.51 25.07
N ILE A 110 -30.34 -2.72 25.57
CA ILE A 110 -31.69 -3.10 25.98
C ILE A 110 -31.89 -2.64 27.43
N SER A 111 -32.02 -1.33 27.60
CA SER A 111 -32.81 -0.80 28.72
C SER A 111 -34.28 -1.00 28.35
N SER A 112 -34.90 -2.03 28.90
CA SER A 112 -36.35 -2.08 29.05
C SER A 112 -36.63 -2.72 30.39
N ALA A 113 -36.74 -1.84 31.37
CA ALA A 113 -37.44 -2.10 32.61
C ALA A 113 -38.88 -2.45 32.25
N THR A 114 -39.26 -3.71 32.41
CA THR A 114 -40.66 -4.09 32.53
C THR A 114 -40.98 -4.15 34.01
N ASN A 115 -41.72 -3.13 34.44
CA ASN A 115 -42.46 -3.07 35.67
C ASN A 115 -43.70 -3.97 35.55
N ASP A 116 -43.78 -5.02 36.36
CA ASP A 116 -45.02 -5.50 37.02
C ASP A 116 -44.65 -6.34 38.25
#